data_AF-A0A4R7FQ93-F1
#
_entry.id   AF-A0A4R7FQ93-F1
#
_cell.length_a   1.000
_cell.length_b   1.000
_cell.length_c   1.000
_cell.angle_alpha   90.00
_cell.angle_beta   90.00
_cell.angle_gamma   90.00
#
_symmetry.space_group_name_H-M   'P 1'
#
loop_
_entity.id
_entity.type
_entity.pdbx_description
1 polymer ?
#
loop_
_entity_poly.entity_id
_entity_poly.type
_entity_poly.pdbx_seq_one_letter_code
_entity_poly.pdbx_strand_id
1 'polypeptide(L)'
;MALTTEQRHRAAAELHANLLLAGVTEAHLRRDTDLDEHEFREAMHVSPRSRPEHVLLLRDRLVVLVHAAGRQPVPFTALPGRPG
;
A
#
# COMPACT_ATOMS: atom_id res chain seq x y z
N MET A 1 6.09 -10.78 -11.51
CA MET A 1 5.15 -11.85 -11.13
C MET A 1 3.76 -11.25 -11.01
N ALA A 2 2.72 -11.93 -11.48
CA ALA A 2 1.34 -11.45 -11.36
C ALA A 2 0.68 -12.08 -10.13
N LEU A 3 0.05 -11.26 -9.28
CA LEU A 3 -0.74 -11.72 -8.14
C LEU A 3 -2.05 -12.37 -8.61
N THR A 4 -2.47 -13.44 -7.93
CA THR A 4 -3.83 -14.00 -8.08
C THR A 4 -4.87 -13.03 -7.52
N THR A 5 -6.15 -13.23 -7.87
CA THR A 5 -7.26 -12.43 -7.33
C THR A 5 -7.28 -12.41 -5.80
N GLU A 6 -7.10 -13.58 -5.17
CA GLU A 6 -7.02 -13.71 -3.71
C GLU A 6 -5.83 -12.93 -3.12
N GLN A 7 -4.66 -13.02 -3.75
CA GLN A 7 -3.47 -12.28 -3.32
C GLN A 7 -3.66 -10.76 -3.46
N ARG A 8 -4.37 -10.30 -4.49
CA ARG A 8 -4.70 -8.88 -4.67
C ARG A 8 -5.64 -8.38 -3.58
N HIS A 9 -6.71 -9.11 -3.30
CA HIS A 9 -7.63 -8.76 -2.20
C HIS A 9 -6.90 -8.69 -0.86
N ARG A 10 -6.01 -9.64 -0.59
CA ARG A 10 -5.20 -9.63 0.63
C ARG A 10 -4.25 -8.44 0.68
N ALA A 11 -3.51 -8.19 -0.39
CA ALA A 11 -2.60 -7.05 -0.46
C ALA A 11 -3.33 -5.71 -0.28
N ALA A 12 -4.51 -5.56 -0.89
CA ALA A 12 -5.35 -4.37 -0.70
C ALA A 12 -5.79 -4.22 0.76
N ALA A 13 -6.26 -5.30 1.39
CA ALA A 13 -6.63 -5.29 2.81
C ALA A 13 -5.45 -4.91 3.72
N GLU A 14 -4.25 -5.42 3.44
CA GLU A 14 -3.01 -5.10 4.16
C GLU A 14 -2.62 -3.61 3.98
N LEU A 15 -2.79 -3.04 2.78
CA LEU A 15 -2.57 -1.60 2.52
C LEU A 15 -3.54 -0.74 3.34
N HIS A 16 -4.84 -1.05 3.30
CA HIS A 16 -5.85 -0.30 4.06
C HIS A 16 -5.66 -0.45 5.58
N ALA A 17 -5.30 -1.63 6.07
CA ALA A 17 -5.01 -1.84 7.49
C ALA A 17 -3.81 -0.99 7.95
N ASN A 18 -2.74 -0.93 7.15
CA ASN A 18 -1.58 -0.08 7.46
C ASN A 18 -1.92 1.42 7.36
N LEU A 19 -2.80 1.84 6.43
CA LEU A 19 -3.28 3.22 6.38
C LEU A 19 -4.02 3.61 7.67
N LEU A 20 -4.89 2.73 8.16
CA LEU A 20 -5.60 2.93 9.43
C LEU A 20 -4.63 3.01 10.61
N LEU A 21 -3.59 2.18 10.64
CA LEU A 21 -2.54 2.24 11.66
C LEU A 21 -1.73 3.53 11.57
N ALA A 22 -1.39 3.99 10.37
CA ALA A 22 -0.68 5.25 10.16
C ALA A 22 -1.49 6.46 10.68
N GLY A 23 -2.82 6.33 10.78
CA GLY A 23 -3.69 7.40 11.26
C GLY A 23 -3.78 8.58 10.29
N VAL A 24 -3.53 8.34 9.00
CA VAL A 24 -3.59 9.34 7.93
C VAL A 24 -4.70 9.01 6.93
N THR A 25 -5.08 10.00 6.13
CA THR A 25 -6.06 9.81 5.05
C THR A 25 -5.37 9.34 3.76
N GLU A 26 -6.13 8.73 2.84
CA GLU A 26 -5.64 8.40 1.50
C GLU A 26 -5.10 9.63 0.75
N ALA A 27 -5.75 10.79 0.93
CA ALA A 27 -5.29 12.04 0.35
C ALA A 27 -3.92 12.49 0.90
N HIS A 28 -3.61 12.21 2.17
CA HIS A 28 -2.28 12.45 2.73
C HIS A 28 -1.26 11.49 2.10
N LEU A 29 -1.57 10.18 2.09
CA LEU A 29 -0.67 9.17 1.50
C LEU A 29 -0.38 9.47 0.03
N ARG A 30 -1.38 9.88 -0.74
CA ARG A 30 -1.22 10.24 -2.16
C ARG A 30 -0.35 11.49 -2.36
N ARG A 31 -0.39 12.48 -1.45
CA ARG A 31 0.48 13.66 -1.57
C ARG A 31 1.95 13.35 -1.34
N ASP A 32 2.23 12.26 -0.62
CA ASP A 32 3.58 11.78 -0.40
C ASP A 32 4.10 10.92 -1.57
N THR A 33 3.28 10.72 -2.60
CA THR A 33 3.66 10.02 -3.82
C THR A 33 3.44 10.90 -5.05
N ASP A 34 4.15 10.61 -6.14
CA ASP A 34 3.93 11.29 -7.43
C ASP A 34 2.78 10.66 -8.25
N LEU A 35 1.91 9.86 -7.61
CA LEU A 35 0.82 9.17 -8.28
C LEU A 35 -0.36 10.10 -8.53
N ASP A 36 -0.93 10.02 -9.73
CA ASP A 36 -2.23 10.63 -9.96
C ASP A 36 -3.35 9.90 -9.19
N GLU A 37 -4.55 10.48 -9.18
CA GLU A 37 -5.67 9.90 -8.42
C GLU A 37 -6.08 8.50 -8.93
N HIS A 38 -6.03 8.28 -10.24
CA HIS A 38 -6.40 7.00 -10.82
C HIS A 38 -5.32 5.95 -10.51
N GLU A 39 -4.05 6.25 -10.74
CA GLU A 39 -2.92 5.38 -10.43
C GLU A 39 -2.88 5.00 -8.95
N PHE A 40 -3.12 5.98 -8.06
CA PHE A 40 -3.21 5.76 -6.63
C PHE A 40 -4.36 4.80 -6.28
N ARG A 41 -5.55 5.03 -6.83
CA ARG A 41 -6.73 4.18 -6.56
C ARG A 41 -6.52 2.76 -7.04
N GLU A 42 -5.99 2.57 -8.25
CA GLU A 42 -5.69 1.25 -8.78
C GLU A 42 -4.65 0.54 -7.90
N ALA A 43 -3.61 1.26 -7.43
CA ALA A 43 -2.58 0.71 -6.55
C ALA A 43 -3.10 0.37 -5.13
N MET A 44 -3.89 1.24 -4.49
CA MET A 44 -4.48 1.00 -3.16
C MET A 44 -5.39 -0.24 -3.16
N HIS A 45 -6.14 -0.45 -4.24
CA HIS A 45 -7.01 -1.63 -4.39
C HIS A 45 -6.32 -2.82 -5.06
N VAL A 46 -5.04 -2.69 -5.43
CA VAL A 46 -4.25 -3.72 -6.13
C VAL A 46 -5.03 -4.31 -7.31
N SER A 47 -5.65 -3.43 -8.11
CA SER A 47 -6.52 -3.81 -9.21
C SER A 47 -5.75 -4.55 -10.32
N PRO A 48 -6.43 -5.18 -11.29
CA PRO A 48 -5.78 -5.73 -12.47
C PRO A 48 -4.99 -4.73 -13.33
N ARG A 49 -5.27 -3.43 -13.22
CA ARG A 49 -4.55 -2.37 -13.94
C ARG A 49 -3.48 -1.71 -13.10
N SER A 50 -3.37 -2.07 -11.81
CA SER A 50 -2.33 -1.55 -10.94
C SER A 50 -0.95 -1.94 -11.46
N ARG A 51 -0.02 -1.00 -11.35
CA ARG A 51 1.38 -1.25 -11.63
C ARG A 51 2.08 -1.75 -10.37
N PRO A 52 2.83 -2.86 -10.40
CA PRO A 52 3.50 -3.40 -9.21
C PRO A 52 4.37 -2.38 -8.48
N GLU A 53 5.08 -1.52 -9.20
CA GLU A 53 5.91 -0.44 -8.66
C GLU A 53 5.11 0.57 -7.82
N HIS A 54 3.88 0.89 -8.22
CA HIS A 54 3.02 1.81 -7.46
C HIS A 54 2.53 1.16 -6.17
N VAL A 55 2.19 -0.13 -6.22
CA VAL A 55 1.76 -0.90 -5.04
C VAL A 55 2.90 -0.99 -4.01
N LEU A 56 4.13 -1.25 -4.48
CA LEU A 56 5.32 -1.31 -3.62
C LEU A 56 5.69 0.08 -3.06
N LEU A 57 5.53 1.15 -3.84
CA LEU A 57 5.71 2.52 -3.35
C LEU A 57 4.75 2.83 -2.18
N LEU A 58 3.46 2.49 -2.33
CA LEU A 58 2.47 2.69 -1.27
C LEU A 58 2.79 1.85 -0.03
N ARG A 59 3.22 0.60 -0.23
CA ARG A 59 3.66 -0.29 0.85
C ARG A 59 4.77 0.36 1.68
N ASP A 60 5.84 0.79 1.02
CA ASP A 60 7.02 1.32 1.70
C ASP A 60 6.70 2.64 2.40
N ARG A 61 5.90 3.51 1.77
CA ARG A 61 5.45 4.75 2.41
C ARG A 61 4.58 4.50 3.64
N LEU A 62 3.67 3.53 3.57
CA LEU A 62 2.82 3.17 4.70
C LEU A 62 3.64 2.63 5.88
N VAL A 63 4.66 1.80 5.64
CA VAL A 63 5.57 1.32 6.69
C VAL A 63 6.23 2.49 7.41
N VAL A 64 6.76 3.47 6.67
CA VAL A 64 7.36 4.68 7.24
C VAL A 64 6.35 5.46 8.08
N LEU A 65 5.12 5.66 7.58
CA LEU A 65 4.08 6.41 8.28
C LEU A 65 3.59 5.69 9.55
N VAL A 66 3.43 4.36 9.52
CA VAL A 66 3.05 3.58 10.70
C VAL A 66 4.12 3.67 11.78
N HIS A 67 5.40 3.58 11.41
CA HIS A 67 6.50 3.77 12.35
C HIS A 67 6.57 5.20 12.89
N ALA A 68 6.35 6.22 12.06
CA ALA A 68 6.27 7.62 12.49
C ALA A 68 5.12 7.85 13.48
N ALA A 69 4.02 7.10 13.36
CA ALA A 69 2.91 7.07 14.32
C ALA A 69 3.22 6.27 15.60
N GLY A 70 4.45 5.75 15.76
CA GLY A 70 4.86 4.95 16.93
C GLY A 70 4.25 3.55 16.98
N ARG A 71 3.77 3.04 15.84
CA ARG A 71 3.09 1.74 15.73
C ARG A 71 3.91 0.74 14.93
N GLN A 72 3.45 -0.50 14.91
CA GLN A 72 4.03 -1.58 14.12
C GLN A 72 3.15 -1.89 12.91
N PRO A 73 3.69 -1.93 11.69
CA PRO A 73 2.93 -2.24 10.50
C PRO A 73 2.44 -3.69 10.51
N VAL A 74 1.26 -3.94 9.94
CA VAL A 74 0.86 -5.31 9.63
C VAL A 74 1.72 -5.82 8.46
N PRO A 75 2.15 -7.09 8.50
CA PRO A 75 3.03 -7.63 7.48
C PRO A 75 2.31 -7.70 6.12
N PHE A 76 3.05 -7.40 5.06
CA PHE A 76 2.59 -7.63 3.69
C PHE A 76 2.93 -9.06 3.30
N THR A 77 1.93 -9.94 3.26
CA THR A 77 2.14 -11.37 3.01
C THR A 77 2.00 -11.73 1.53
N ALA A 78 1.26 -10.91 0.79
CA ALA A 78 1.02 -11.11 -0.64
C ALA A 78 2.03 -10.38 -1.54
N LEU A 79 2.73 -9.35 -1.03
CA LEU A 79 3.69 -8.55 -1.79
C LEU A 79 5.12 -9.09 -1.63
N PRO A 80 5.93 -9.11 -2.71
CA PRO A 80 7.30 -9.61 -2.65
C PRO A 80 8.25 -8.64 -1.93
N GLY A 81 9.25 -9.20 -1.24
CA GLY A 81 10.34 -8.45 -0.61
C GLY A 81 10.00 -7.89 0.78
N ARG A 82 11.03 -7.62 1.59
CA ARG A 82 10.88 -6.86 2.84
C ARG A 82 10.87 -5.36 2.50
N PRO A 83 10.02 -4.54 3.17
CA PRO A 83 10.20 -3.09 3.12
C PRO A 83 11.60 -2.75 3.64
N GLY A 84 12.31 -1.89 2.91
CA GLY A 84 13.66 -1.43 3.24
C GLY A 84 13.69 -0.37 4.32
#